data_AF-A0A537PFF4-F1
#
_entry.id   AF-A0A537PFF4-F1
#
_cell.length_a   1.000
_cell.length_b   1.000
_cell.length_c   1.000
_cell.angle_alpha   90.00
_cell.angle_beta   90.00
_cell.angle_gamma   90.00
#
_symmetry.space_group_name_H-M   'P 1'
#
loop_
_entity.id
_entity.type
_entity.pdbx_description
1 polymer ?
#
loop_
_entity_poly.entity_id
_entity_poly.type
_entity_poly.pdbx_seq_one_letter_code
_entity_poly.pdbx_strand_id
1 'polypeptide(L)'
;MAALDAISIGILFGALLVLAGIMSSLVAMRFGAPLLLVFLIVGMLAGEGGPGGIQFDDVHTTYVVGSIALALILFDGGLRTRFATFRSVLAPAVTLATVGVLMTAALTAPVAKFLLGMTWTEALLVGAVVASTDAAAVFFLIHARGLRLRPRVGATLEVESGSNDPFAV
;
A
#
# COMPACT_ATOMS: atom_id res chain seq x y z
N MET A 1 -11.46 35.22 -8.08
CA MET A 1 -10.01 35.39 -7.83
C MET A 1 -9.55 34.45 -6.73
N ALA A 2 -10.04 34.54 -5.49
CA ALA A 2 -9.67 33.62 -4.40
C ALA A 2 -9.80 32.11 -4.71
N ALA A 3 -10.83 31.69 -5.46
CA ALA A 3 -10.99 30.29 -5.86
C ALA A 3 -9.96 29.81 -6.89
N LEU A 4 -9.49 30.69 -7.78
CA LEU A 4 -8.44 30.37 -8.75
C LEU A 4 -7.08 30.27 -8.04
N ASP A 5 -6.83 31.14 -7.06
CA ASP A 5 -5.60 31.10 -6.26
C ASP A 5 -5.52 29.83 -5.41
N ALA A 6 -6.63 29.39 -4.80
CA ALA A 6 -6.68 28.14 -4.05
C ALA A 6 -6.38 26.91 -4.93
N ILE A 7 -6.91 26.88 -6.15
CA ILE A 7 -6.63 25.82 -7.12
C ILE A 7 -5.16 25.84 -7.54
N SER A 8 -4.59 27.01 -7.84
CA SER A 8 -3.17 27.15 -8.20
C SER A 8 -2.24 26.73 -7.07
N ILE A 9 -2.56 27.07 -5.82
CA ILE A 9 -1.81 26.64 -4.63
C ILE A 9 -1.91 25.13 -4.43
N GLY A 10 -3.10 24.54 -4.60
CA GLY A 10 -3.30 23.09 -4.52
C GLY A 10 -2.48 22.33 -5.58
N ILE A 11 -2.49 22.83 -6.82
CA ILE A 11 -1.67 22.26 -7.91
C ILE A 11 -0.18 22.41 -7.61
N LEU A 12 0.26 23.57 -7.11
CA LEU A 12 1.66 23.79 -6.73
C LEU A 12 2.11 22.80 -5.64
N PHE A 13 1.28 22.61 -4.62
CA PHE A 13 1.57 21.70 -3.51
C PHE A 13 1.61 20.24 -3.98
N GLY A 14 0.63 19.83 -4.79
CA GLY A 14 0.62 18.51 -5.42
C GLY A 14 1.84 18.27 -6.32
N ALA A 15 2.21 19.25 -7.14
CA ALA A 15 3.41 19.17 -7.99
C ALA A 15 4.69 19.08 -7.16
N LEU A 16 4.79 19.82 -6.05
CA LEU A 16 5.94 19.76 -5.15
C LEU A 16 6.03 18.40 -4.45
N LEU A 17 4.90 17.83 -4.02
CA LEU A 17 4.84 16.48 -3.46
C LEU A 17 5.28 15.41 -4.47
N VAL A 18 4.79 15.50 -5.71
CA VAL A 18 5.21 14.59 -6.79
C VAL A 18 6.71 14.73 -7.07
N LEU A 19 7.22 15.96 -7.14
CA LEU A 19 8.65 16.23 -7.34
C LEU A 19 9.50 15.66 -6.19
N ALA A 20 9.07 15.87 -4.94
CA ALA A 20 9.70 15.28 -3.77
C ALA A 20 9.68 13.75 -3.84
N GLY A 21 8.59 13.15 -4.31
CA GLY A 21 8.49 11.71 -4.52
C GLY A 21 9.44 11.17 -5.59
N ILE A 22 9.56 11.86 -6.73
CA ILE A 22 10.52 11.51 -7.78
C ILE A 22 11.96 11.63 -7.27
N MET A 23 12.29 12.71 -6.56
CA MET A 23 13.62 12.91 -6.00
C MET A 23 13.96 11.87 -4.93
N SER A 24 12.99 11.56 -4.07
CA SER A 24 13.05 10.46 -3.11
C SER A 24 13.33 9.12 -3.79
N SER A 25 12.71 8.83 -4.94
CA SER A 25 12.93 7.58 -5.67
C SER A 25 14.38 7.39 -6.13
N LEU A 26 15.06 8.47 -6.55
CA LEU A 26 16.46 8.46 -6.97
C LEU A 26 17.41 8.23 -5.79
N VAL A 27 17.07 8.76 -4.61
CA VAL A 27 17.81 8.52 -3.36
C VAL A 27 17.56 7.10 -2.85
N ALA A 28 16.32 6.62 -2.85
CA ALA A 28 15.96 5.26 -2.44
C ALA A 28 16.70 4.19 -3.27
N MET A 29 16.81 4.40 -4.58
CA MET A 29 17.59 3.53 -5.49
C MET A 29 19.08 3.49 -5.16
N ARG A 30 19.64 4.58 -4.59
CA ARG A 30 21.06 4.67 -4.19
C ARG A 30 21.32 4.03 -2.82
N PHE A 31 20.38 4.14 -1.89
CA PHE A 31 20.54 3.70 -0.49
C PHE A 31 19.97 2.30 -0.21
N GLY A 32 19.27 1.68 -1.16
CA GLY A 32 18.66 0.34 -0.97
C GLY A 32 17.56 0.32 0.10
N ALA A 33 17.10 1.49 0.56
CA ALA A 33 15.98 1.61 1.49
C ALA A 33 14.67 1.30 0.76
N PRO A 34 13.71 0.60 1.40
CA PRO A 34 12.39 0.38 0.84
C PRO A 34 11.77 1.72 0.45
N LEU A 35 11.46 1.93 -0.83
CA LEU A 35 10.90 3.18 -1.35
C LEU A 35 9.67 3.63 -0.54
N LEU A 36 8.85 2.66 -0.12
CA LEU A 36 7.69 2.87 0.74
C LEU A 36 8.04 3.48 2.10
N LEU A 37 9.15 3.06 2.71
CA LEU A 37 9.63 3.62 3.98
C LEU A 37 10.02 5.09 3.80
N VAL A 38 10.63 5.43 2.67
CA VAL A 38 10.99 6.82 2.38
C VAL A 38 9.73 7.69 2.21
N PHE A 39 8.73 7.20 1.46
CA PHE A 39 7.44 7.89 1.36
C PHE A 39 6.74 8.07 2.71
N LEU A 40 6.77 7.04 3.57
CA LEU A 40 6.24 7.12 4.93
C LEU A 40 6.95 8.20 5.75
N ILE A 41 8.29 8.24 5.74
CA ILE A 41 9.07 9.25 6.46
C ILE A 41 8.75 10.65 5.94
N VAL A 42 8.70 10.84 4.63
CA VAL A 42 8.34 12.13 4.04
C VAL A 42 6.93 12.55 4.48
N GLY A 43 5.96 11.63 4.47
CA GLY A 43 4.61 11.88 4.96
C GLY A 43 4.57 12.25 6.45
N MET A 44 5.30 11.52 7.30
CA MET A 44 5.41 11.83 8.73
C MET A 44 6.06 13.19 8.99
N LEU A 45 7.09 13.56 8.20
CA LEU A 45 7.74 14.86 8.31
C LEU A 45 6.83 15.99 7.81
N ALA A 46 5.98 15.73 6.83
CA ALA A 46 5.04 16.70 6.29
C ALA A 46 3.81 16.89 7.21
N GLY A 47 3.34 15.82 7.86
CA GLY A 47 2.15 15.82 8.71
C GLY A 47 2.30 16.57 10.04
N GLU A 48 1.26 16.47 10.87
CA GLU A 48 1.12 17.22 12.14
C GLU A 48 2.26 17.03 13.12
N GLY A 49 2.77 15.80 13.24
CA GLY A 49 3.90 15.47 14.12
C GLY A 49 5.26 15.83 13.55
N GLY A 50 5.32 16.30 12.30
CA GLY A 50 6.55 16.64 11.60
C GLY A 50 6.78 18.15 11.45
N PRO A 51 7.96 18.56 10.96
CA PRO A 51 8.27 19.97 10.70
C PRO A 51 7.36 20.64 9.66
N GLY A 52 6.62 19.88 8.85
CA GLY A 52 5.68 20.40 7.86
C GLY A 52 4.36 20.90 8.44
N GLY A 53 3.93 20.39 9.60
CA GLY A 53 2.75 20.88 10.32
C GLY A 53 1.43 20.79 9.55
N ILE A 54 1.34 19.93 8.53
CA ILE A 54 0.10 19.76 7.75
C ILE A 54 -0.92 19.03 8.62
N GLN A 55 -1.97 19.74 9.02
CA GLN A 55 -3.14 19.14 9.65
C GLN A 55 -4.04 18.50 8.61
N PHE A 56 -4.26 17.20 8.75
CA PHE A 56 -5.03 16.41 7.79
C PHE A 56 -5.96 15.45 8.54
N ASP A 57 -7.22 15.85 8.61
CA ASP A 57 -8.31 15.10 9.26
C ASP A 57 -9.51 14.99 8.30
N ASP A 58 -9.25 14.46 7.09
CA ASP A 58 -10.29 14.27 6.07
C ASP A 58 -10.31 12.81 5.57
N VAL A 59 -11.17 12.02 6.21
CA VAL A 59 -11.40 10.61 5.86
C VAL A 59 -11.99 10.48 4.45
N HIS A 60 -12.85 11.39 4.02
CA HIS A 60 -13.49 11.32 2.70
C HIS A 60 -12.46 11.53 1.58
N THR A 61 -11.63 12.57 1.70
CA THR A 61 -10.54 12.82 0.74
C THR A 61 -9.54 11.67 0.73
N THR A 62 -9.20 11.11 1.91
CA THR A 62 -8.34 9.92 2.01
C THR A 62 -8.93 8.73 1.26
N TYR A 63 -10.21 8.45 1.47
CA TYR A 63 -10.92 7.35 0.82
C TYR A 63 -10.97 7.52 -0.70
N VAL A 64 -11.31 8.72 -1.20
CA VAL A 64 -11.39 8.98 -2.65
C VAL A 64 -10.02 8.86 -3.31
N VAL A 65 -9.00 9.50 -2.75
CA VAL A 65 -7.64 9.46 -3.30
C VAL A 65 -7.08 8.04 -3.23
N GLY A 66 -7.25 7.35 -2.09
CA GLY A 66 -6.81 5.98 -1.89
C GLY A 66 -7.49 5.00 -2.85
N SER A 67 -8.81 5.12 -3.03
CA SER A 67 -9.57 4.27 -3.96
C SER A 67 -9.15 4.47 -5.41
N ILE A 68 -8.94 5.73 -5.84
CA ILE A 68 -8.45 6.02 -7.20
C ILE A 68 -7.04 5.48 -7.40
N ALA A 69 -6.15 5.69 -6.42
CA ALA A 69 -4.78 5.17 -6.48
C ALA A 69 -4.77 3.64 -6.56
N LEU A 70 -5.57 2.96 -5.72
CA LEU A 70 -5.71 1.51 -5.74
C LEU A 70 -6.23 1.00 -7.08
N ALA A 71 -7.27 1.64 -7.63
CA ALA A 71 -7.81 1.28 -8.94
C ALA A 71 -6.75 1.39 -10.06
N LEU A 72 -5.93 2.45 -10.04
CA LEU A 72 -4.85 2.63 -11.00
C LEU A 72 -3.72 1.60 -10.82
N ILE A 73 -3.32 1.30 -9.58
CA ILE A 73 -2.29 0.30 -9.27
C ILE A 73 -2.74 -1.09 -9.73
N LEU A 74 -3.97 -1.49 -9.38
CA LEU A 74 -4.52 -2.79 -9.77
C LEU A 74 -4.71 -2.91 -11.29
N PHE A 75 -5.07 -1.80 -11.95
CA PHE A 75 -5.18 -1.74 -13.41
C PHE A 75 -3.81 -1.90 -14.10
N ASP A 76 -2.77 -1.16 -13.67
CA ASP A 76 -1.42 -1.31 -14.22
C ASP A 76 -0.85 -2.72 -13.98
N GLY A 77 -1.03 -3.27 -12.78
CA GLY A 77 -0.64 -4.65 -12.46
C GLY A 77 -1.36 -5.69 -13.32
N GLY A 78 -2.67 -5.50 -13.54
CA GLY A 78 -3.48 -6.34 -14.42
C GLY A 78 -3.00 -6.34 -15.87
N LEU A 79 -2.58 -5.18 -16.41
CA LEU A 79 -2.06 -5.04 -17.77
C LEU A 79 -0.69 -5.70 -17.98
N ARG A 80 0.15 -5.73 -16.95
CA ARG A 80 1.49 -6.35 -17.00
C ARG A 80 1.43 -7.88 -16.88
N THR A 81 0.33 -8.42 -16.36
CA THR A 81 0.19 -9.86 -16.09
C THR A 81 -0.12 -10.65 -17.35
N ARG A 82 0.73 -11.66 -17.66
CA ARG A 82 0.48 -12.57 -18.80
C ARG A 82 -0.64 -13.56 -18.46
N PHE A 83 -1.73 -13.51 -19.23
CA PHE A 83 -2.91 -14.37 -19.08
C PHE A 83 -2.59 -15.88 -19.01
N ALA A 84 -1.56 -16.34 -19.73
CA ALA A 84 -1.14 -17.74 -19.75
C ALA A 84 -0.53 -18.21 -18.40
N THR A 85 0.14 -17.32 -17.66
CA THR A 85 0.70 -17.63 -16.34
C THR A 85 -0.38 -17.57 -15.27
N PHE A 86 -1.28 -16.59 -15.37
CA PHE A 86 -2.36 -16.31 -14.41
C PHE A 86 -3.22 -17.55 -14.10
N ARG A 87 -3.66 -18.30 -15.12
CA ARG A 87 -4.55 -19.46 -14.93
C ARG A 87 -3.92 -20.59 -14.11
N SER A 88 -2.60 -20.76 -14.19
CA SER A 88 -1.89 -21.82 -13.46
C SER A 88 -1.67 -21.52 -11.98
N VAL A 89 -1.89 -20.27 -11.57
CA VAL A 89 -1.55 -19.76 -10.24
C VAL A 89 -2.76 -19.18 -9.49
N LEU A 90 -3.87 -18.98 -10.19
CA LEU A 90 -5.11 -18.40 -9.65
C LEU A 90 -5.67 -19.18 -8.45
N ALA A 91 -5.73 -20.51 -8.52
CA ALA A 91 -6.32 -21.30 -7.43
C ALA A 91 -5.53 -21.15 -6.11
N PRO A 92 -4.20 -21.35 -6.08
CA PRO A 92 -3.39 -21.04 -4.89
C PRO A 92 -3.55 -19.59 -4.40
N ALA A 93 -3.50 -18.62 -5.32
CA ALA A 93 -3.58 -17.21 -4.97
C ALA A 93 -4.92 -16.83 -4.32
N VAL A 94 -6.03 -17.31 -4.87
CA VAL A 94 -7.38 -17.05 -4.32
C VAL A 94 -7.56 -17.73 -2.96
N THR A 95 -7.01 -18.92 -2.76
CA THR A 95 -7.09 -19.57 -1.43
C THR A 95 -6.31 -18.81 -0.37
N LEU A 96 -5.16 -18.24 -0.71
CA LEU A 96 -4.36 -17.40 0.18
C LEU A 96 -5.08 -16.07 0.46
N ALA A 97 -5.60 -15.42 -0.58
CA ALA A 97 -6.33 -14.15 -0.48
C ALA A 97 -7.67 -14.25 0.28
N THR A 98 -8.21 -15.45 0.48
CA THR A 98 -9.47 -15.66 1.22
C THR A 98 -9.21 -16.28 2.59
N VAL A 99 -8.80 -17.55 2.62
CA VAL A 99 -8.60 -18.31 3.85
C VAL A 99 -7.40 -17.79 4.63
N GLY A 100 -6.31 -17.44 3.94
CA GLY A 100 -5.11 -16.88 4.56
C GLY A 100 -5.39 -15.54 5.25
N VAL A 101 -6.08 -14.63 4.55
CA VAL A 101 -6.49 -13.32 5.08
C VAL A 101 -7.43 -13.49 6.28
N LEU A 102 -8.45 -14.34 6.17
CA LEU A 102 -9.38 -14.58 7.27
C LEU A 102 -8.69 -15.15 8.52
N MET A 103 -7.80 -16.13 8.34
CA MET A 103 -7.01 -16.67 9.44
C MET A 103 -6.10 -15.61 10.06
N THR A 104 -5.46 -14.79 9.24
CA THR A 104 -4.56 -13.73 9.72
C THR A 104 -5.33 -12.69 10.52
N ALA A 105 -6.46 -12.20 10.02
CA ALA A 105 -7.32 -11.27 10.74
C ALA A 105 -7.84 -11.87 12.06
N ALA A 106 -8.28 -13.14 12.04
CA ALA A 106 -8.80 -13.84 13.22
C ALA A 106 -7.72 -14.09 14.29
N LEU A 107 -6.46 -14.23 13.91
CA LEU A 107 -5.34 -14.35 14.85
C LEU A 107 -4.87 -12.98 15.36
N THR A 108 -4.89 -11.96 14.52
CA THR A 108 -4.34 -10.62 14.85
C THR A 108 -5.31 -9.81 15.71
N ALA A 109 -6.62 -9.89 15.46
CA ALA A 109 -7.62 -9.13 16.19
C ALA A 109 -7.67 -9.44 17.72
N PRO A 110 -7.63 -10.71 18.18
CA PRO A 110 -7.55 -11.00 19.61
C PRO A 110 -6.29 -10.41 20.26
N VAL A 111 -5.15 -10.46 19.56
CA VAL A 111 -3.89 -9.86 20.05
C VAL A 111 -4.04 -8.36 20.19
N ALA A 112 -4.59 -7.67 19.19
CA ALA A 112 -4.85 -6.23 19.27
C ALA A 112 -5.79 -5.88 20.43
N LYS A 113 -6.88 -6.64 20.62
CA LYS A 113 -7.80 -6.45 21.74
C LYS A 113 -7.12 -6.60 23.11
N PHE A 114 -6.47 -7.73 23.34
CA PHE A 114 -5.96 -8.07 24.68
C PHE A 114 -4.66 -7.33 25.02
N LEU A 115 -3.82 -7.04 24.03
CA LEU A 115 -2.53 -6.38 24.26
C LEU A 115 -2.63 -4.86 24.23
N LEU A 116 -3.48 -4.29 23.37
CA LEU A 116 -3.64 -2.84 23.19
C LEU A 116 -4.90 -2.28 23.88
N GLY A 117 -5.74 -3.13 24.45
CA GLY A 117 -6.96 -2.71 25.15
C GLY A 117 -8.08 -2.19 24.23
N MET A 118 -8.00 -2.48 22.93
CA MET A 118 -8.97 -2.04 21.92
C MET A 118 -10.32 -2.75 22.09
N THR A 119 -11.41 -2.11 21.61
CA THR A 119 -12.69 -2.79 21.49
C THR A 119 -12.64 -3.89 20.43
N TRP A 120 -13.59 -4.84 20.46
CA TRP A 120 -13.64 -5.90 19.44
C TRP A 120 -13.76 -5.33 18.01
N THR A 121 -14.52 -4.27 17.83
CA THR A 121 -14.73 -3.64 16.52
C THR A 121 -13.43 -3.04 15.99
N GLU A 122 -12.74 -2.24 16.80
CA GLU A 122 -11.45 -1.64 16.42
C GLU A 122 -10.38 -2.71 16.17
N ALA A 123 -10.32 -3.73 17.03
CA ALA A 123 -9.36 -4.82 16.89
C ALA A 123 -9.59 -5.66 15.63
N LEU A 124 -10.85 -5.89 15.25
CA LEU A 124 -11.21 -6.56 13.99
C LEU A 124 -10.86 -5.68 12.78
N LEU A 125 -11.08 -4.37 12.86
CA LEU A 125 -10.67 -3.44 11.80
C LEU A 125 -9.14 -3.44 11.61
N VAL A 126 -8.38 -3.36 12.70
CA VAL A 126 -6.91 -3.47 12.65
C VAL A 126 -6.50 -4.82 12.07
N GLY A 127 -7.14 -5.91 12.49
CA GLY A 127 -6.88 -7.24 11.96
C GLY A 127 -7.14 -7.35 10.46
N ALA A 128 -8.21 -6.73 9.95
CA ALA A 128 -8.52 -6.70 8.53
C ALA A 128 -7.50 -5.90 7.72
N VAL A 129 -7.11 -4.71 8.19
CA VAL A 129 -6.11 -3.86 7.52
C VAL A 129 -4.74 -4.54 7.48
N VAL A 130 -4.31 -5.17 8.59
CA VAL A 130 -3.01 -5.85 8.68
C VAL A 130 -2.96 -7.16 7.91
N ALA A 131 -4.10 -7.82 7.69
CA ALA A 131 -4.16 -9.06 6.93
C ALA A 131 -3.92 -8.87 5.42
N SER A 132 -4.00 -7.63 4.92
CA SER A 132 -3.67 -7.29 3.54
C SER A 132 -2.16 -7.31 3.31
N THR A 133 -1.71 -7.91 2.20
CA THR A 133 -0.28 -8.04 1.87
C THR A 133 0.07 -7.31 0.57
N ASP A 134 1.21 -6.60 0.59
CA ASP A 134 1.79 -5.90 -0.57
C ASP A 134 2.98 -6.68 -1.16
N ALA A 135 2.78 -7.28 -2.32
CA ALA A 135 3.82 -8.01 -3.04
C ALA A 135 4.88 -7.10 -3.67
N ALA A 136 4.54 -5.85 -4.03
CA ALA A 136 5.46 -4.92 -4.67
C ALA A 136 6.60 -4.52 -3.72
N ALA A 137 6.29 -4.28 -2.45
CA ALA A 137 7.27 -4.04 -1.39
C ALA A 137 8.28 -5.18 -1.24
N VAL A 138 7.77 -6.41 -1.22
CA VAL A 138 8.55 -7.63 -1.02
C VAL A 138 9.43 -7.92 -2.24
N PHE A 139 8.89 -7.78 -3.45
CA PHE A 139 9.67 -7.93 -4.68
C PHE A 139 10.78 -6.90 -4.79
N PHE A 140 10.50 -5.64 -4.45
CA PHE A 140 11.54 -4.61 -4.42
C PHE A 140 12.71 -5.02 -3.52
N LEU A 141 12.42 -5.48 -2.29
CA LEU A 141 13.45 -5.90 -1.34
C LEU A 141 14.26 -7.12 -1.83
N ILE A 142 13.59 -8.11 -2.42
CA ILE A 142 14.22 -9.32 -2.96
C ILE A 142 15.15 -8.98 -4.13
N HIS A 143 14.72 -8.11 -5.04
CA HIS A 143 15.55 -7.64 -6.15
C HIS A 143 16.71 -6.76 -5.67
N ALA A 144 16.49 -5.89 -4.67
CA ALA A 144 17.55 -5.08 -4.07
C ALA A 144 18.65 -5.92 -3.42
N ARG A 145 18.32 -7.13 -2.94
CA ARG A 145 19.27 -8.13 -2.40
C ARG A 145 19.93 -8.98 -3.48
N GLY A 146 19.63 -8.76 -4.76
CA GLY A 146 20.15 -9.54 -5.90
C GLY A 146 19.56 -10.95 -6.02
N LEU A 147 18.48 -11.25 -5.29
CA LEU A 147 17.82 -12.55 -5.30
C LEU A 147 16.77 -12.59 -6.41
N ARG A 148 16.65 -13.72 -7.10
CA ARG A 148 15.62 -13.95 -8.12
C ARG A 148 14.57 -14.94 -7.61
N LEU A 149 13.33 -14.48 -7.49
CA LEU A 149 12.19 -15.34 -7.23
C LEU A 149 11.92 -16.28 -8.42
N ARG A 150 11.47 -17.50 -8.12
CA ARG A 150 10.97 -18.41 -9.15
C ARG A 150 9.74 -17.76 -9.80
N PRO A 151 9.62 -17.76 -11.15
CA PRO A 151 8.52 -17.09 -11.85
C PRO A 151 7.13 -17.49 -11.37
N ARG A 152 6.94 -18.76 -11.00
CA ARG A 152 5.68 -19.25 -10.43
C ARG A 152 5.35 -18.63 -9.07
N VAL A 153 6.33 -18.50 -8.17
CA VAL A 153 6.13 -17.95 -6.83
C VAL A 153 5.88 -16.44 -6.90
N GLY A 154 6.63 -15.73 -7.75
CA GLY A 154 6.38 -14.31 -8.01
C GLY A 154 4.98 -14.07 -8.53
N ALA A 155 4.55 -14.84 -9.55
CA ALA A 155 3.19 -14.74 -10.06
C ALA A 155 2.11 -15.08 -9.02
N THR A 156 2.37 -16.03 -8.10
CA THR A 156 1.41 -16.33 -7.02
C THR A 156 1.23 -15.15 -6.09
N LEU A 157 2.35 -14.59 -5.63
CA LEU A 157 2.36 -13.48 -4.68
C LEU A 157 1.76 -12.22 -5.29
N GLU A 158 2.01 -11.95 -6.57
CA GLU A 158 1.42 -10.80 -7.27
C GLU A 158 -0.10 -10.92 -7.40
N VAL A 159 -0.60 -12.12 -7.74
CA VAL A 159 -2.04 -12.37 -7.83
C VAL A 159 -2.70 -12.43 -6.45
N GLU A 160 -2.03 -12.98 -5.44
CA GLU A 160 -2.51 -13.01 -4.05
C GLU A 160 -2.63 -11.59 -3.48
N SER A 161 -1.59 -10.77 -3.64
CA SER A 161 -1.57 -9.38 -3.19
C SER A 161 -2.69 -8.58 -3.86
N GLY A 162 -2.72 -8.54 -5.20
CA GLY A 162 -3.76 -7.79 -5.93
C GLY A 162 -5.19 -8.33 -5.71
N SER A 163 -5.35 -9.60 -5.34
CA SER A 163 -6.67 -10.16 -5.01
C SER A 163 -7.10 -9.85 -3.58
N ASN A 164 -6.17 -9.64 -2.64
CA ASN A 164 -6.49 -9.33 -1.26
C ASN A 164 -6.71 -7.83 -1.02
N ASP A 165 -6.07 -6.94 -1.79
CA ASP A 165 -6.16 -5.48 -1.58
C ASP A 165 -7.63 -4.99 -1.52
N PRO A 166 -8.56 -5.44 -2.38
CA PRO A 166 -9.96 -5.02 -2.29
C PRO A 166 -10.74 -5.57 -1.09
N PHE A 167 -10.25 -6.62 -0.42
CA PHE A 167 -10.88 -7.14 0.79
C PHE A 167 -10.50 -6.34 2.04
N ALA A 168 -9.45 -5.53 1.95
CA ALA A 168 -8.93 -4.73 3.05
C ALA A 168 -9.42 -3.28 3.04
N VAL A 169 -10.04 -2.83 1.94
CA VAL A 169 -10.68 -1.52 1.76
C VAL A 169 -12.19 -1.65 1.89
#